data_AF-A0A958B2U2-F1
#
_entry.id   AF-A0A958B2U2-F1
#
_cell.length_a   1.000
_cell.length_b   1.000
_cell.length_c   1.000
_cell.angle_alpha   90.00
_cell.angle_beta   90.00
_cell.angle_gamma   90.00
#
_symmetry.space_group_name_H-M   'P 1'
#
loop_
_entity.id
_entity.type
_entity.pdbx_description
1 polymer ?
#
loop_
_entity_poly.entity_id
_entity_poly.type
_entity_poly.pdbx_seq_one_letter_code
_entity_poly.pdbx_strand_id
1 'polypeptide(L)'
;MLALLRRRLGAIGPVLLAIAVGIAACGQPVPGTVQPASAVVDQAVALSAATRTPSPTLAPTVTPTPSSTPTTKPSPTPTATPSPSPTDTPTPTATPTPLPTPDGVTRSARVPILMYHYLSDPPRGADRYRLDLSVSPALFEQHLAYLRDEGYQSISLEQLLRHLALGEALPERPIIITFDDGYTDNYTNAFPLLEKYGFAGTFFVVTELAERASAGMTEPDGTAYADDYMTWEQMREMQAAGMDIQCHARVHEDLTDIDDDRLIWQVLGCREMIESQLGQRPRFVAYPSGIYDQRVAQFFASDGYWGGITTRQGSVQRSDDLFELQRLRVRGTTTIEELAELLAWDGTEG
;
A
#
# COMPACT_ATOMS: atom_id res chain seq x y z
N MET A 1 9.85 -50.18 -12.55
CA MET A 1 10.61 -51.06 -11.64
C MET A 1 9.89 -51.02 -10.30
N LEU A 2 9.19 -52.11 -10.01
CA LEU A 2 8.24 -52.27 -8.91
C LEU A 2 9.00 -52.54 -7.59
N ALA A 3 8.41 -52.07 -6.49
CA ALA A 3 8.58 -52.55 -5.11
C ALA A 3 9.94 -52.34 -4.42
N LEU A 4 9.97 -51.49 -3.39
CA LEU A 4 10.60 -51.74 -2.08
C LEU A 4 10.54 -50.46 -1.22
N LEU A 5 9.55 -50.36 -0.32
CA LEU A 5 9.78 -50.10 1.11
C LEU A 5 8.43 -50.06 1.84
N ARG A 6 8.12 -51.16 2.53
CA ARG A 6 7.15 -51.20 3.63
C ARG A 6 7.94 -51.26 4.94
N ARG A 7 7.34 -50.64 5.97
CA ARG A 7 7.57 -50.77 7.43
C ARG A 7 8.51 -49.73 8.04
N ARG A 8 7.91 -48.80 8.79
CA ARG A 8 7.89 -48.84 10.27
C ARG A 8 6.66 -48.07 10.78
N LEU A 9 5.68 -48.80 11.30
CA LEU A 9 4.67 -48.25 12.21
C LEU A 9 5.34 -48.07 13.58
N GLY A 10 5.27 -46.86 14.12
CA GLY A 10 5.49 -46.56 15.52
C GLY A 10 4.34 -45.68 15.99
N ALA A 11 3.33 -46.31 16.59
CA ALA A 11 2.18 -45.65 17.18
C ALA A 11 2.60 -44.87 18.44
N ILE A 12 2.32 -43.57 18.46
CA ILE A 12 2.23 -42.78 19.68
C ILE A 12 0.82 -42.18 19.69
N GLY A 13 0.01 -42.66 20.61
CA GLY A 13 -1.38 -42.24 20.79
C GLY A 13 -1.50 -40.80 21.28
N PRO A 14 -2.67 -40.16 21.10
CA PRO A 14 -2.85 -38.75 21.41
C PRO A 14 -3.01 -38.55 22.93
N VAL A 15 -2.20 -37.65 23.49
CA VAL A 15 -2.44 -37.07 24.81
C VAL A 15 -3.49 -35.96 24.64
N LEU A 16 -4.73 -36.29 24.99
CA LEU A 16 -5.84 -35.35 25.13
C LEU A 16 -5.60 -34.44 26.35
N LEU A 17 -5.18 -33.20 26.12
CA LEU A 17 -5.22 -32.15 27.12
C LEU A 17 -6.55 -31.38 26.97
N ALA A 18 -7.51 -31.73 27.81
CA ALA A 18 -8.75 -30.99 27.97
C ALA A 18 -8.46 -29.64 28.64
N ILE A 19 -8.57 -28.53 27.89
CA ILE A 19 -8.63 -27.18 28.47
C ILE A 19 -10.10 -26.84 28.69
N ALA A 20 -10.46 -26.65 29.95
CA ALA A 20 -11.78 -26.28 30.40
C ALA A 20 -12.16 -24.88 29.92
N VAL A 21 -13.35 -24.80 29.33
CA VAL A 21 -14.08 -23.57 29.02
C VAL A 21 -14.55 -22.91 30.32
N GLY A 22 -14.03 -21.72 30.61
CA GLY A 22 -14.53 -20.85 31.68
C GLY A 22 -15.43 -19.77 31.10
N ILE A 23 -16.75 -20.03 31.09
CA ILE A 23 -17.79 -19.01 30.86
C ILE A 23 -17.93 -18.20 32.15
N ALA A 24 -17.63 -16.90 32.08
CA ALA A 24 -18.06 -15.93 33.08
C ALA A 24 -18.89 -14.86 32.38
N ALA A 25 -20.21 -15.04 32.45
CA ALA A 25 -21.21 -14.04 32.10
C ALA A 25 -21.70 -13.33 33.38
N CYS A 26 -22.03 -12.05 33.21
CA CYS A 26 -23.02 -11.22 33.91
C CYS A 26 -22.47 -9.95 34.58
N GLY A 27 -23.01 -8.80 34.14
CA GLY A 27 -23.14 -7.62 35.00
C GLY A 27 -22.96 -6.26 34.33
N GLN A 28 -23.89 -5.86 33.46
CA GLN A 28 -24.18 -4.43 33.20
C GLN A 28 -25.29 -3.97 34.16
N PRO A 29 -25.34 -2.68 34.53
CA PRO A 29 -26.62 -2.00 34.74
C PRO A 29 -26.82 -0.79 33.82
N VAL A 30 -28.07 -0.71 33.34
CA VAL A 30 -28.73 0.24 32.43
C VAL A 30 -29.13 1.54 33.16
N PRO A 31 -29.43 2.66 32.46
CA PRO A 31 -29.39 4.02 33.00
C PRO A 31 -30.76 4.62 33.37
N GLY A 32 -30.73 5.79 34.03
CA GLY A 32 -31.86 6.71 34.22
C GLY A 32 -31.32 8.02 34.83
N THR A 33 -31.88 9.22 34.66
CA THR A 33 -33.09 9.68 33.97
C THR A 33 -32.95 11.23 33.83
N VAL A 34 -33.73 11.82 32.93
CA VAL A 34 -33.65 13.19 32.40
C VAL A 34 -34.54 14.19 33.17
N GLN A 35 -34.03 15.43 33.37
CA GLN A 35 -34.71 16.75 33.51
C GLN A 35 -35.65 17.04 34.72
N PRO A 36 -36.09 18.32 34.98
CA PRO A 36 -36.09 19.52 34.11
C PRO A 36 -35.59 20.86 34.70
N ALA A 37 -35.54 21.85 33.82
CA ALA A 37 -35.36 23.27 34.08
C ALA A 37 -36.69 23.96 34.45
N SER A 38 -36.62 25.03 35.25
CA SER A 38 -37.48 26.22 35.14
C SER A 38 -37.03 27.35 36.08
N ALA A 39 -37.22 28.58 35.58
CA ALA A 39 -36.86 29.86 36.16
C ALA A 39 -38.03 30.52 36.92
N VAL A 40 -37.74 31.41 37.88
CA VAL A 40 -38.56 32.55 38.40
C VAL A 40 -37.55 33.44 39.19
N VAL A 41 -37.16 34.68 38.85
CA VAL A 41 -37.80 36.02 38.73
C VAL A 41 -38.32 36.61 40.05
N ASP A 42 -37.68 37.70 40.53
CA ASP A 42 -38.25 38.85 41.26
C ASP A 42 -37.11 39.85 41.59
N GLN A 43 -37.23 41.18 41.56
CA GLN A 43 -38.32 42.10 41.26
C GLN A 43 -37.76 43.56 41.14
N ALA A 44 -38.36 44.37 40.25
CA ALA A 44 -38.77 45.80 40.32
C ALA A 44 -37.88 46.93 40.93
N VAL A 45 -37.94 48.23 40.59
CA VAL A 45 -38.65 49.15 39.64
C VAL A 45 -38.04 50.56 39.87
N ALA A 46 -37.94 51.44 38.85
CA ALA A 46 -38.42 52.86 38.87
C ALA A 46 -37.82 53.79 37.77
N LEU A 47 -38.65 54.04 36.75
CA LEU A 47 -39.02 55.31 36.08
C LEU A 47 -38.18 56.62 36.16
N SER A 48 -37.86 57.14 34.95
CA SER A 48 -38.29 58.45 34.38
C SER A 48 -37.31 59.65 34.25
N ALA A 49 -37.20 60.08 32.98
CA ALA A 49 -37.15 61.45 32.39
C ALA A 49 -35.96 62.43 32.60
N ALA A 50 -35.24 62.62 31.47
CA ALA A 50 -34.79 63.86 30.80
C ALA A 50 -34.45 65.14 31.59
N THR A 51 -33.22 65.68 31.41
CA THR A 51 -33.01 67.12 31.05
C THR A 51 -31.59 67.46 30.56
N ARG A 52 -31.55 68.18 29.43
CA ARG A 52 -30.66 69.25 28.92
C ARG A 52 -29.15 69.32 29.28
N THR A 53 -28.40 69.43 28.17
CA THR A 53 -27.01 69.86 27.97
C THR A 53 -26.71 71.29 28.46
N PRO A 54 -25.49 71.55 28.98
CA PRO A 54 -24.85 72.86 28.87
C PRO A 54 -23.66 72.85 27.89
N SER A 55 -23.57 73.91 27.10
CA SER A 55 -22.44 74.27 26.23
C SER A 55 -21.15 74.54 27.01
N PRO A 56 -19.97 74.22 26.46
CA PRO A 56 -18.72 74.84 26.85
C PRO A 56 -18.20 75.85 25.82
N THR A 57 -17.97 77.04 26.36
CA THR A 57 -17.05 78.15 26.05
C THR A 57 -15.92 77.93 25.03
N LEU A 58 -15.77 78.91 24.13
CA LEU A 58 -14.64 79.08 23.21
C LEU A 58 -13.36 79.51 23.95
N ALA A 59 -12.23 78.86 23.67
CA ALA A 59 -10.88 79.26 24.07
C ALA A 59 -9.98 79.43 22.81
N PRO A 60 -8.97 80.31 22.84
CA PRO A 60 -8.39 80.93 21.65
C PRO A 60 -7.45 80.04 20.83
N THR A 61 -7.51 80.24 19.52
CA THR A 61 -6.68 79.64 18.47
C THR A 61 -5.20 80.01 18.63
N VAL A 62 -4.34 79.00 18.69
CA VAL A 62 -2.88 79.14 18.57
C VAL A 62 -2.51 78.89 17.10
N THR A 63 -1.87 79.87 16.45
CA THR A 63 -1.40 79.76 15.06
C THR A 63 -0.15 78.88 14.98
N PRO A 64 -0.14 77.77 14.21
CA PRO A 64 1.09 77.02 13.97
C PRO A 64 1.98 77.71 12.93
N THR A 65 3.27 77.78 13.23
CA THR A 65 4.36 78.26 12.35
C THR A 65 4.65 77.22 11.25
N PRO A 66 4.96 77.62 9.99
CA PRO A 66 5.21 76.68 8.91
C PRO A 66 6.49 75.85 9.13
N SER A 67 6.36 74.53 8.99
CA SER A 67 7.47 73.58 8.90
C SER A 67 7.85 73.39 7.43
N SER A 68 9.15 73.36 7.12
CA SER A 68 9.66 73.15 5.77
C SER A 68 9.73 71.66 5.43
N THR A 69 9.03 71.26 4.37
CA THR A 69 9.04 69.89 3.83
C THR A 69 10.25 69.72 2.88
N PRO A 70 11.08 68.67 3.04
CA PRO A 70 12.15 68.39 2.08
C PRO A 70 11.56 67.84 0.76
N THR A 71 12.00 68.41 -0.36
CA THR A 71 11.63 68.00 -1.72
C THR A 71 12.32 66.68 -2.08
N THR A 72 11.55 65.65 -2.46
CA THR A 72 12.07 64.39 -2.99
C THR A 72 12.60 64.55 -4.42
N LYS A 73 13.79 63.99 -4.67
CA LYS A 73 14.49 63.90 -5.96
C LYS A 73 13.67 63.18 -7.04
N PRO A 74 13.78 63.52 -8.33
CA PRO A 74 12.98 62.89 -9.40
C PRO A 74 13.30 61.40 -9.60
N SER A 75 12.25 60.64 -9.90
CA SER A 75 12.21 59.20 -10.19
C SER A 75 12.95 58.83 -11.48
N PRO A 76 13.66 57.68 -11.55
CA PRO A 76 14.27 57.21 -12.78
C PRO A 76 13.22 56.73 -13.81
N THR A 77 13.58 56.88 -15.08
CA THR A 77 12.88 56.47 -16.30
C THR A 77 12.44 54.99 -16.26
N PRO A 78 11.24 54.62 -16.75
CA PRO A 78 10.79 53.23 -16.76
C PRO A 78 11.71 52.35 -17.60
N THR A 79 12.26 51.31 -16.98
CA THR A 79 13.00 50.23 -17.65
C THR A 79 12.02 49.37 -18.44
N ALA A 80 12.37 49.03 -19.69
CA ALA A 80 11.56 48.16 -20.53
C ALA A 80 11.41 46.77 -19.88
N THR A 81 10.16 46.34 -19.66
CA THR A 81 9.83 44.99 -19.19
C THR A 81 10.23 43.96 -20.24
N PRO A 82 11.04 42.93 -19.91
CA PRO A 82 11.35 41.87 -20.85
C PRO A 82 10.07 41.08 -21.20
N SER A 83 9.89 40.79 -22.48
CA SER A 83 8.80 39.94 -22.98
C SER A 83 8.91 38.54 -22.35
N PRO A 84 7.83 37.94 -21.85
CA PRO A 84 7.88 36.60 -21.27
C PRO A 84 8.37 35.61 -22.33
N SER A 85 9.36 34.79 -21.96
CA SER A 85 9.78 33.63 -22.72
C SER A 85 8.63 32.61 -22.74
N PRO A 86 8.35 31.92 -23.86
CA PRO A 86 7.35 30.86 -23.88
C PRO A 86 7.70 29.82 -22.81
N THR A 87 6.76 29.58 -21.90
CA THR A 87 6.80 28.45 -20.96
C THR A 87 6.69 27.18 -21.78
N ASP A 88 7.61 26.22 -21.57
CA ASP A 88 7.52 24.90 -22.18
C ASP A 88 6.14 24.29 -21.88
N THR A 89 5.39 23.98 -22.94
CA THR A 89 4.13 23.24 -22.81
C THR A 89 4.45 21.89 -22.19
N PRO A 90 3.86 21.52 -21.04
CA PRO A 90 4.11 20.22 -20.44
C PRO A 90 3.78 19.14 -21.45
N THR A 91 4.70 18.19 -21.63
CA THR A 91 4.46 17.00 -22.45
C THR A 91 3.18 16.32 -21.92
N PRO A 92 2.21 15.98 -22.79
CA PRO A 92 1.00 15.32 -22.34
C PRO A 92 1.37 14.01 -21.62
N THR A 93 0.97 13.90 -20.36
CA THR A 93 1.02 12.64 -19.60
C THR A 93 0.28 11.58 -20.42
N ALA A 94 0.96 10.48 -20.72
CA ALA A 94 0.35 9.38 -21.46
C ALA A 94 -0.95 8.95 -20.75
N THR A 95 -2.06 8.92 -21.49
CA THR A 95 -3.32 8.43 -20.94
C THR A 95 -3.12 6.99 -20.48
N PRO A 96 -3.39 6.65 -19.20
CA PRO A 96 -3.21 5.30 -18.70
C PRO A 96 -4.04 4.32 -19.54
N THR A 97 -3.43 3.22 -19.99
CA THR A 97 -4.14 2.14 -20.69
C THR A 97 -5.36 1.71 -19.85
N PRO A 98 -6.58 1.68 -20.40
CA PRO A 98 -7.75 1.23 -19.64
C PRO A 98 -7.68 -0.28 -19.38
N LEU A 99 -8.37 -0.75 -18.33
CA LEU A 99 -8.61 -2.17 -18.12
C LEU A 99 -9.26 -2.75 -19.39
N PRO A 100 -8.78 -3.88 -19.94
CA PRO A 100 -9.43 -4.50 -21.08
C PRO A 100 -10.87 -4.87 -20.73
N THR A 101 -11.81 -4.55 -21.63
CA THR A 101 -13.21 -5.00 -21.50
C THR A 101 -13.24 -6.52 -21.66
N PRO A 102 -13.73 -7.29 -20.67
CA PRO A 102 -13.87 -8.74 -20.80
C PRO A 102 -14.74 -9.11 -22.01
N ASP A 103 -14.37 -10.17 -22.72
CA ASP A 103 -15.11 -10.65 -23.90
C ASP A 103 -16.37 -11.47 -23.56
N GLY A 104 -16.71 -11.55 -22.27
CA GLY A 104 -17.89 -12.25 -21.74
C GLY A 104 -17.69 -13.75 -21.51
N VAL A 105 -16.50 -14.29 -21.79
CA VAL A 105 -16.17 -15.71 -21.52
C VAL A 105 -15.51 -15.84 -20.16
N THR A 106 -16.13 -16.61 -19.26
CA THR A 106 -15.50 -16.97 -17.98
C THR A 106 -14.34 -17.91 -18.23
N ARG A 107 -13.14 -17.55 -17.74
CA ARG A 107 -11.92 -18.33 -17.87
C ARG A 107 -11.32 -18.64 -16.51
N SER A 108 -10.60 -19.75 -16.46
CA SER A 108 -9.70 -20.07 -15.36
C SER A 108 -8.35 -20.52 -15.92
N ALA A 109 -7.27 -20.11 -15.27
CA ALA A 109 -5.91 -20.48 -15.65
C ALA A 109 -5.13 -20.96 -14.44
N ARG A 110 -4.34 -22.02 -14.61
CA ARG A 110 -3.37 -22.45 -13.60
C ARG A 110 -2.10 -21.63 -13.77
N VAL A 111 -1.96 -20.58 -12.98
CA VAL A 111 -0.78 -19.71 -12.93
C VAL A 111 -0.41 -19.55 -11.45
N PRO A 112 0.66 -20.22 -10.98
CA PRO A 112 1.12 -20.04 -9.63
C PRO A 112 1.68 -18.63 -9.45
N ILE A 113 1.33 -18.00 -8.33
CA ILE A 113 1.82 -16.68 -7.95
C ILE A 113 2.57 -16.84 -6.63
N LEU A 114 3.90 -16.83 -6.68
CA LEU A 114 4.73 -16.98 -5.49
C LEU A 114 4.72 -15.68 -4.67
N MET A 115 4.55 -15.82 -3.36
CA MET A 115 4.53 -14.71 -2.40
C MET A 115 5.76 -14.78 -1.49
N TYR A 116 6.68 -13.84 -1.70
CA TYR A 116 7.85 -13.57 -0.86
C TYR A 116 7.65 -12.26 -0.08
N HIS A 117 8.46 -12.03 0.95
CA HIS A 117 8.48 -10.78 1.72
C HIS A 117 9.95 -10.36 1.90
N TYR A 118 10.60 -10.83 2.98
CA TYR A 118 12.00 -10.54 3.25
C TYR A 118 12.94 -11.50 2.51
N LEU A 119 13.94 -10.93 1.84
CA LEU A 119 15.01 -11.66 1.18
C LEU A 119 16.34 -11.45 1.91
N SER A 120 16.35 -11.73 3.20
CA SER A 120 17.49 -11.56 4.09
C SER A 120 17.52 -12.65 5.16
N ASP A 121 18.70 -12.91 5.73
CA ASP A 121 18.76 -13.71 6.95
C ASP A 121 18.09 -12.93 8.10
N PRO A 122 17.17 -13.57 8.86
CA PRO A 122 16.48 -12.88 9.93
C PRO A 122 17.46 -12.48 11.05
N PRO A 123 17.29 -11.29 11.66
CA PRO A 123 18.17 -10.84 12.73
C PRO A 123 18.05 -11.73 13.96
N ARG A 124 19.07 -11.70 14.82
CA ARG A 124 19.04 -12.45 16.09
C ARG A 124 17.87 -11.97 16.96
N GLY A 125 17.03 -12.92 17.39
CA GLY A 125 15.85 -12.62 18.21
C GLY A 125 14.61 -12.22 17.41
N ALA A 126 14.64 -12.37 16.09
CA ALA A 126 13.47 -12.25 15.22
C ALA A 126 12.27 -13.04 15.77
N ASP A 127 11.09 -12.44 15.69
CA ASP A 127 9.86 -13.10 16.07
C ASP A 127 9.47 -14.18 15.04
N ARG A 128 8.37 -14.89 15.32
CA ARG A 128 7.91 -15.98 14.44
C ARG A 128 7.54 -15.51 13.03
N TYR A 129 7.08 -14.26 12.87
CA TYR A 129 6.65 -13.74 11.59
C TYR A 129 7.86 -13.36 10.75
N ARG A 130 8.81 -12.62 11.32
CA ARG A 130 10.09 -12.34 10.66
C ARG A 130 10.79 -13.65 10.29
N LEU A 131 10.78 -14.68 11.12
CA LEU A 131 11.36 -15.99 10.76
C LEU A 131 10.61 -16.68 9.60
N ASP A 132 9.27 -16.76 9.64
CA ASP A 132 8.47 -17.46 8.62
C ASP A 132 8.52 -16.74 7.26
N LEU A 133 8.62 -15.41 7.25
CA LEU A 133 8.60 -14.56 6.07
C LEU A 133 9.98 -14.29 5.45
N SER A 134 11.07 -14.79 6.05
CA SER A 134 12.45 -14.52 5.60
C SER A 134 13.05 -15.67 4.82
N VAL A 135 13.24 -15.47 3.52
CA VAL A 135 13.98 -16.40 2.67
C VAL A 135 15.41 -15.90 2.50
N SER A 136 16.40 -16.71 2.88
CA SER A 136 17.81 -16.30 2.68
C SER A 136 18.12 -16.11 1.17
N PRO A 137 19.03 -15.18 0.80
CA PRO A 137 19.41 -14.99 -0.60
C PRO A 137 19.90 -16.28 -1.28
N ALA A 138 20.62 -17.13 -0.55
CA ALA A 138 21.11 -18.42 -1.06
C ALA A 138 19.98 -19.42 -1.34
N LEU A 139 18.90 -19.40 -0.54
CA LEU A 139 17.73 -20.25 -0.78
C LEU A 139 16.91 -19.71 -1.95
N PHE A 140 16.71 -18.39 -2.01
CA PHE A 140 16.01 -17.77 -3.14
C PHE A 140 16.73 -17.99 -4.47
N GLU A 141 18.06 -17.92 -4.50
CA GLU A 141 18.84 -18.27 -5.68
C GLU A 141 18.61 -19.72 -6.13
N GLN A 142 18.50 -20.66 -5.19
CA GLN A 142 18.14 -22.04 -5.51
C GLN A 142 16.71 -22.14 -6.07
N HIS A 143 15.75 -21.40 -5.52
CA HIS A 143 14.39 -21.32 -6.08
C HIS A 143 14.41 -20.85 -7.53
N LEU A 144 15.12 -19.77 -7.84
CA LEU A 144 15.23 -19.25 -9.22
C LEU A 144 15.94 -20.24 -10.16
N ALA A 145 16.99 -20.90 -9.68
CA ALA A 145 17.67 -21.94 -10.45
C ALA A 145 16.73 -23.08 -10.80
N TYR A 146 15.97 -23.57 -9.82
CA TYR A 146 14.96 -24.60 -10.04
C TYR A 146 13.89 -24.16 -11.05
N LEU A 147 13.33 -22.95 -10.88
CA LEU A 147 12.32 -22.42 -11.81
C LEU A 147 12.85 -22.36 -13.25
N ARG A 148 14.08 -21.86 -13.45
CA ARG A 148 14.72 -21.80 -14.76
C ARG A 148 14.95 -23.19 -15.34
N ASP A 149 15.50 -24.11 -14.55
CA ASP A 149 15.86 -25.45 -15.01
C ASP A 149 14.61 -26.30 -15.35
N GLU A 150 13.48 -26.03 -14.68
CA GLU A 150 12.16 -26.59 -14.98
C GLU A 150 11.42 -25.90 -16.13
N GLY A 151 11.99 -24.82 -16.69
CA GLY A 151 11.44 -24.10 -17.83
C GLY A 151 10.26 -23.17 -17.51
N TYR A 152 10.13 -22.71 -16.26
CA TYR A 152 9.16 -21.67 -15.93
C TYR A 152 9.52 -20.34 -16.59
N GLN A 153 8.50 -19.59 -16.98
CA GLN A 153 8.64 -18.27 -17.61
C GLN A 153 7.85 -17.24 -16.80
N SER A 154 8.54 -16.22 -16.27
CA SER A 154 7.84 -15.15 -15.54
C SER A 154 6.94 -14.37 -16.49
N ILE A 155 5.70 -14.12 -16.07
CA ILE A 155 4.76 -13.21 -16.72
C ILE A 155 4.37 -12.08 -15.75
N SER A 156 3.85 -10.99 -16.28
CA SER A 156 3.26 -9.93 -15.46
C SER A 156 1.82 -10.26 -15.04
N LEU A 157 1.34 -9.60 -13.97
CA LEU A 157 -0.07 -9.65 -13.59
C LEU A 157 -0.99 -9.10 -14.70
N GLU A 158 -0.52 -8.13 -15.48
CA GLU A 158 -1.24 -7.64 -16.66
C GLU A 158 -1.42 -8.75 -17.71
N GLN A 159 -0.38 -9.53 -18.02
CA GLN A 159 -0.49 -10.64 -18.97
C GLN A 159 -1.48 -11.71 -18.48
N LEU A 160 -1.44 -12.06 -17.19
CA LEU A 160 -2.43 -12.96 -16.58
C LEU A 160 -3.85 -12.40 -16.74
N LEU A 161 -4.05 -11.11 -16.44
CA LEU A 161 -5.36 -10.51 -16.54
C LEU A 161 -5.88 -10.48 -17.97
N ARG A 162 -5.04 -10.12 -18.94
CA ARG A 162 -5.41 -10.13 -20.37
C ARG A 162 -5.73 -11.55 -20.84
N HIS A 163 -5.02 -12.57 -20.37
CA HIS A 163 -5.37 -13.95 -20.62
C HIS A 163 -6.77 -14.30 -20.07
N LEU A 164 -7.05 -13.95 -18.82
CA LEU A 164 -8.35 -14.23 -18.19
C LEU A 164 -9.50 -13.45 -18.86
N ALA A 165 -9.28 -12.19 -19.22
CA ALA A 165 -10.30 -11.30 -19.77
C ALA A 165 -10.54 -11.46 -21.28
N LEU A 166 -9.47 -11.72 -22.06
CA LEU A 166 -9.49 -11.70 -23.53
C LEU A 166 -9.05 -13.03 -24.18
N GLY A 167 -8.56 -13.99 -23.40
CA GLY A 167 -8.05 -15.25 -23.93
C GLY A 167 -6.69 -15.13 -24.64
N GLU A 168 -5.91 -14.08 -24.38
CA GLU A 168 -4.55 -13.95 -24.92
C GLU A 168 -3.66 -15.12 -24.47
N ALA A 169 -2.79 -15.59 -25.35
CA ALA A 169 -1.95 -16.75 -25.03
C ALA A 169 -0.91 -16.42 -23.95
N LEU A 170 -0.70 -17.35 -23.02
CA LEU A 170 0.40 -17.33 -22.06
C LEU A 170 1.55 -18.24 -22.57
N PRO A 171 2.80 -17.98 -22.16
CA PRO A 171 3.90 -18.91 -22.42
C PRO A 171 3.66 -20.26 -21.71
N GLU A 172 4.46 -21.25 -22.08
CA GLU A 172 4.51 -22.51 -21.33
C GLU A 172 5.05 -22.26 -19.91
N ARG A 173 4.47 -22.99 -18.93
CA ARG A 173 4.82 -22.90 -17.51
C ARG A 173 4.91 -21.45 -16.99
N PRO A 174 3.83 -20.65 -17.11
CA PRO A 174 3.82 -19.28 -16.63
C PRO A 174 3.96 -19.26 -15.09
N ILE A 175 4.74 -18.33 -14.57
CA ILE A 175 4.88 -18.07 -13.14
C ILE A 175 4.80 -16.56 -12.88
N ILE A 176 4.28 -16.16 -11.73
CA ILE A 176 4.39 -14.78 -11.26
C ILE A 176 5.13 -14.81 -9.92
N ILE A 177 6.14 -13.96 -9.78
CA ILE A 177 6.95 -13.85 -8.57
C ILE A 177 6.63 -12.50 -7.92
N THR A 178 6.05 -12.53 -6.72
CA THR A 178 5.62 -11.32 -6.00
C THR A 178 6.38 -11.14 -4.69
N PHE A 179 6.63 -9.90 -4.33
CA PHE A 179 7.25 -9.49 -3.07
C PHE A 179 6.36 -8.43 -2.42
N ASP A 180 6.04 -8.61 -1.14
CA ASP A 180 5.22 -7.67 -0.39
C ASP A 180 6.08 -6.71 0.45
N ASP A 181 5.45 -5.65 0.95
CA ASP A 181 5.95 -4.62 1.87
C ASP A 181 6.98 -3.62 1.32
N GLY A 182 7.78 -4.01 0.33
CA GLY A 182 8.77 -3.13 -0.29
C GLY A 182 10.06 -2.98 0.51
N TYR A 183 10.53 -4.06 1.15
CA TYR A 183 11.76 -4.06 1.95
C TYR A 183 13.02 -3.78 1.13
N THR A 184 14.02 -3.10 1.70
CA THR A 184 15.30 -2.80 1.03
C THR A 184 16.01 -4.04 0.50
N ASP A 185 15.85 -5.19 1.18
CA ASP A 185 16.45 -6.45 0.74
C ASP A 185 15.87 -7.00 -0.58
N ASN A 186 14.69 -6.51 -0.99
CA ASN A 186 14.11 -6.79 -2.31
C ASN A 186 14.96 -6.16 -3.42
N TYR A 187 15.50 -4.95 -3.18
CA TYR A 187 16.43 -4.29 -4.10
C TYR A 187 17.84 -4.88 -3.97
N THR A 188 18.38 -5.06 -2.76
CA THR A 188 19.80 -5.45 -2.63
C THR A 188 20.06 -6.93 -2.93
N ASN A 189 19.07 -7.80 -2.72
CA ASN A 189 19.24 -9.26 -2.85
C ASN A 189 18.34 -9.87 -3.92
N ALA A 190 17.04 -9.55 -3.94
CA ALA A 190 16.12 -10.19 -4.88
C ALA A 190 16.33 -9.71 -6.33
N PHE A 191 16.38 -8.39 -6.53
CA PHE A 191 16.53 -7.75 -7.83
C PHE A 191 17.74 -8.26 -8.64
N PRO A 192 19.00 -8.25 -8.14
CA PRO A 192 20.14 -8.74 -8.91
C PRO A 192 20.06 -10.25 -9.23
N LEU A 193 19.41 -11.04 -8.37
CA LEU A 193 19.17 -12.45 -8.63
C LEU A 193 18.09 -12.66 -9.70
N LEU A 194 17.01 -11.89 -9.69
CA LEU A 194 16.00 -11.93 -10.75
C LEU A 194 16.62 -11.61 -12.12
N GLU A 195 17.43 -10.54 -12.21
CA GLU A 195 18.16 -10.20 -13.44
C GLU A 195 19.09 -11.32 -13.89
N LYS A 196 19.90 -11.87 -12.96
CA LYS A 196 20.83 -12.96 -13.24
C LYS A 196 20.14 -14.19 -13.85
N TYR A 197 18.92 -14.49 -13.43
CA TYR A 197 18.16 -15.65 -13.90
C TYR A 197 17.17 -15.32 -15.02
N GLY A 198 17.05 -14.05 -15.42
CA GLY A 198 16.16 -13.62 -16.50
C GLY A 198 14.67 -13.64 -16.13
N PHE A 199 14.35 -13.47 -14.84
CA PHE A 199 12.97 -13.38 -14.36
C PHE A 199 12.58 -11.93 -14.08
N ALA A 200 11.31 -11.61 -14.32
CA ALA A 200 10.68 -10.39 -13.84
C ALA A 200 9.94 -10.67 -12.52
N GLY A 201 9.94 -9.69 -11.61
CA GLY A 201 9.20 -9.72 -10.35
C GLY A 201 8.24 -8.54 -10.22
N THR A 202 7.17 -8.73 -9.44
CA THR A 202 6.24 -7.67 -9.03
C THR A 202 6.42 -7.36 -7.55
N PHE A 203 6.61 -6.10 -7.20
CA PHE A 203 6.86 -5.63 -5.84
C PHE A 203 5.69 -4.76 -5.39
N PHE A 204 4.96 -5.21 -4.37
CA PHE A 204 3.89 -4.46 -3.74
C PHE A 204 4.47 -3.62 -2.62
N VAL A 205 4.39 -2.29 -2.73
CA VAL A 205 5.08 -1.37 -1.82
C VAL A 205 4.12 -0.56 -0.97
N VAL A 206 4.49 -0.35 0.29
CA VAL A 206 3.79 0.55 1.21
C VAL A 206 4.30 1.96 0.97
N THR A 207 3.50 2.80 0.33
CA THR A 207 4.03 4.03 -0.30
C THR A 207 4.52 5.08 0.70
N GLU A 208 3.95 5.14 1.90
CA GLU A 208 4.42 6.03 2.96
C GLU A 208 5.82 5.62 3.47
N LEU A 209 6.11 4.30 3.53
CA LEU A 209 7.41 3.80 3.99
C LEU A 209 8.49 4.10 2.94
N ALA A 210 8.16 3.89 1.65
CA ALA A 210 9.03 4.28 0.55
C ALA A 210 9.29 5.80 0.50
N GLU A 211 8.28 6.62 0.77
CA GLU A 211 8.44 8.08 0.82
C GLU A 211 9.37 8.50 1.96
N ARG A 212 9.19 7.93 3.16
CA ARG A 212 10.06 8.18 4.33
C ARG A 212 11.50 7.75 4.08
N ALA A 213 11.70 6.58 3.47
CA ALA A 213 13.01 6.09 3.05
C ALA A 213 13.68 7.06 2.07
N SER A 214 12.93 7.50 1.05
CA SER A 214 13.42 8.43 0.04
C SER A 214 13.73 9.83 0.58
N ALA A 215 12.99 10.27 1.60
CA ALA A 215 13.21 11.54 2.29
C ALA A 215 14.36 11.48 3.32
N GLY A 216 15.01 10.33 3.50
CA GLY A 216 16.09 10.14 4.48
C GLY A 216 15.61 10.27 5.92
N MET A 217 14.34 9.94 6.19
CA MET A 217 13.79 9.98 7.55
C MET A 217 14.34 8.82 8.39
N THR A 218 14.24 9.00 9.71
CA THR A 218 14.65 8.00 10.71
C THR A 218 13.49 7.70 11.66
N GLU A 219 13.46 6.47 12.16
CA GLU A 219 12.59 6.07 13.26
C GLU A 219 13.03 6.73 14.58
N PRO A 220 12.18 6.78 15.62
CA PRO A 220 12.53 7.37 16.92
C PRO A 220 13.76 6.76 17.61
N ASP A 221 14.12 5.51 17.28
CA ASP A 221 15.32 4.83 17.80
C ASP A 221 16.59 5.12 16.96
N GLY A 222 16.46 5.89 15.88
CA GLY A 222 17.54 6.36 15.02
C GLY A 222 17.84 5.48 13.81
N THR A 223 17.11 4.39 13.58
CA THR A 223 17.27 3.61 12.34
C THR A 223 16.76 4.40 11.13
N ALA A 224 17.44 4.32 9.99
CA ALA A 224 16.97 4.99 8.79
C ALA A 224 15.90 4.14 8.11
N TYR A 225 14.81 4.78 7.64
CA TYR A 225 13.79 4.06 6.86
C TYR A 225 14.38 3.40 5.61
N ALA A 226 15.44 3.98 5.04
CA ALA A 226 16.15 3.43 3.89
C ALA A 226 16.93 2.12 4.19
N ASP A 227 17.20 1.82 5.46
CA ASP A 227 17.81 0.54 5.85
C ASP A 227 16.80 -0.61 5.74
N ASP A 228 15.51 -0.32 5.95
CA ASP A 228 14.44 -1.32 5.99
C ASP A 228 13.56 -1.33 4.73
N TYR A 229 13.33 -0.19 4.09
CA TYR A 229 12.41 -0.03 2.95
C TYR A 229 13.06 0.62 1.73
N MET A 230 12.68 0.15 0.55
CA MET A 230 13.19 0.67 -0.71
C MET A 230 12.86 2.14 -0.93
N THR A 231 13.81 2.88 -1.51
CA THR A 231 13.58 4.25 -1.96
C THR A 231 12.96 4.29 -3.36
N TRP A 232 12.37 5.43 -3.73
CA TRP A 232 11.88 5.67 -5.10
C TRP A 232 12.99 5.63 -6.14
N GLU A 233 14.23 5.97 -5.76
CA GLU A 233 15.38 5.84 -6.66
C GLU A 233 15.67 4.39 -7.00
N GLN A 234 15.72 3.51 -5.99
CA GLN A 234 15.89 2.07 -6.17
C GLN A 234 14.76 1.47 -7.02
N MET A 235 13.52 1.84 -6.73
CA MET A 235 12.36 1.35 -7.50
C MET A 235 12.37 1.82 -8.96
N ARG A 236 12.85 3.04 -9.26
CA ARG A 236 13.03 3.50 -10.65
C ARG A 236 14.06 2.67 -11.40
N GLU A 237 15.16 2.31 -10.75
CA GLU A 237 16.17 1.42 -11.34
C GLU A 237 15.57 0.03 -11.63
N MET A 238 14.87 -0.55 -10.66
CA MET A 238 14.19 -1.83 -10.83
C MET A 238 13.16 -1.79 -11.98
N GLN A 239 12.37 -0.72 -12.07
CA GLN A 239 11.41 -0.53 -13.16
C GLN A 239 12.09 -0.44 -14.52
N ALA A 240 13.22 0.28 -14.61
CA ALA A 240 14.00 0.38 -15.84
C ALA A 240 14.58 -0.98 -16.29
N ALA A 241 14.80 -1.91 -15.35
CA ALA A 241 15.21 -3.29 -15.60
C ALA A 241 14.04 -4.26 -15.83
N GLY A 242 12.80 -3.77 -15.88
CA GLY A 242 11.61 -4.57 -16.19
C GLY A 242 10.89 -5.18 -14.99
N MET A 243 11.23 -4.76 -13.76
CA MET A 243 10.44 -5.09 -12.57
C MET A 243 9.17 -4.24 -12.51
N ASP A 244 8.12 -4.79 -11.91
CA ASP A 244 6.83 -4.10 -11.79
C ASP A 244 6.58 -3.64 -10.36
N ILE A 245 6.17 -2.39 -10.16
CA ILE A 245 5.92 -1.81 -8.83
C ILE A 245 4.42 -1.54 -8.68
N GLN A 246 3.82 -2.12 -7.65
CA GLN A 246 2.37 -2.14 -7.42
C GLN A 246 2.03 -1.73 -5.98
N CYS A 247 0.73 -1.62 -5.68
CA CYS A 247 0.28 -1.02 -4.43
C CYS A 247 0.17 -2.03 -3.27
N HIS A 248 0.70 -1.68 -2.09
CA HIS A 248 0.41 -2.39 -0.83
C HIS A 248 -0.29 -1.50 0.20
N ALA A 249 -1.26 -0.72 -0.27
CA ALA A 249 -1.85 0.43 0.43
C ALA A 249 -0.82 1.52 0.78
N ARG A 250 -1.28 2.59 1.43
CA ARG A 250 -0.42 3.72 1.79
C ARG A 250 0.39 3.46 3.06
N VAL A 251 -0.24 2.92 4.11
CA VAL A 251 0.42 2.70 5.43
C VAL A 251 0.27 1.29 6.02
N HIS A 252 -0.20 0.31 5.25
CA HIS A 252 -0.28 -1.10 5.68
C HIS A 252 -1.15 -1.33 6.95
N GLU A 253 -2.33 -0.70 7.03
CA GLU A 253 -3.31 -0.98 8.09
C GLU A 253 -4.34 -2.04 7.64
N ASP A 254 -5.10 -2.58 8.59
CA ASP A 254 -6.26 -3.42 8.27
C ASP A 254 -7.34 -2.55 7.59
N LEU A 255 -7.51 -2.76 6.27
CA LEU A 255 -8.40 -1.96 5.45
C LEU A 255 -9.89 -2.20 5.76
N THR A 256 -10.22 -3.25 6.50
CA THR A 256 -11.60 -3.57 6.89
C THR A 256 -12.03 -2.87 8.19
N ASP A 257 -11.06 -2.41 8.99
CA ASP A 257 -11.30 -1.79 10.31
C ASP A 257 -11.19 -0.25 10.28
N ILE A 258 -11.32 0.36 9.10
CA ILE A 258 -11.22 1.80 8.87
C ILE A 258 -12.45 2.36 8.15
N ASP A 259 -12.75 3.63 8.38
CA ASP A 259 -13.86 4.34 7.71
C ASP A 259 -13.56 4.62 6.21
N ASP A 260 -14.59 5.07 5.49
CA ASP A 260 -14.51 5.28 4.04
C ASP A 260 -13.51 6.37 3.66
N ASP A 261 -13.42 7.45 4.44
CA ASP A 261 -12.50 8.56 4.16
C ASP A 261 -11.04 8.08 4.30
N ARG A 262 -10.76 7.30 5.35
CA ARG A 262 -9.44 6.69 5.56
C ARG A 262 -9.12 5.66 4.49
N LEU A 263 -10.08 4.83 4.08
CA LEU A 263 -9.88 3.84 3.03
C LEU A 263 -9.62 4.51 1.66
N ILE A 264 -10.36 5.57 1.32
CA ILE A 264 -10.10 6.39 0.14
C ILE A 264 -8.68 6.97 0.20
N TRP A 265 -8.26 7.48 1.35
CA TRP A 265 -6.91 8.02 1.54
C TRP A 265 -5.81 6.97 1.37
N GLN A 266 -6.05 5.72 1.77
CA GLN A 266 -5.15 4.59 1.51
C GLN A 266 -5.04 4.29 0.01
N VAL A 267 -6.18 4.17 -0.67
CA VAL A 267 -6.27 3.76 -2.08
C VAL A 267 -5.68 4.85 -3.00
N LEU A 268 -6.21 6.07 -2.89
CA LEU A 268 -5.78 7.20 -3.73
C LEU A 268 -4.33 7.58 -3.44
N GLY A 269 -3.97 7.66 -2.16
CA GLY A 269 -2.61 8.04 -1.78
C GLY A 269 -1.56 7.04 -2.24
N CYS A 270 -1.88 5.73 -2.25
CA CYS A 270 -1.00 4.72 -2.83
C CYS A 270 -0.85 4.92 -4.35
N ARG A 271 -1.98 5.06 -5.06
CA ARG A 271 -1.97 5.26 -6.52
C ARG A 271 -1.18 6.50 -6.92
N GLU A 272 -1.51 7.65 -6.33
CA GLU A 272 -0.94 8.95 -6.68
C GLU A 272 0.56 9.01 -6.39
N MET A 273 1.02 8.38 -5.30
CA MET A 273 2.44 8.35 -4.97
C MET A 273 3.24 7.54 -6.00
N ILE A 274 2.78 6.32 -6.32
CA ILE A 274 3.44 5.47 -7.32
C ILE A 274 3.43 6.16 -8.69
N GLU A 275 2.29 6.71 -9.10
CA GLU A 275 2.13 7.40 -10.39
C GLU A 275 3.03 8.64 -10.47
N SER A 276 3.15 9.42 -9.40
CA SER A 276 4.03 10.59 -9.34
C SER A 276 5.51 10.24 -9.36
N GLN A 277 5.92 9.15 -8.70
CA GLN A 277 7.33 8.82 -8.50
C GLN A 277 7.92 7.98 -9.62
N LEU A 278 7.10 7.15 -10.25
CA LEU A 278 7.50 6.16 -11.25
C LEU A 278 6.87 6.39 -12.63
N GLY A 279 5.97 7.38 -12.78
CA GLY A 279 5.28 7.66 -14.04
C GLY A 279 4.35 6.54 -14.53
N GLN A 280 4.12 5.52 -13.69
CA GLN A 280 3.24 4.39 -13.97
C GLN A 280 2.14 4.34 -12.92
N ARG A 281 0.89 4.26 -13.39
CA ARG A 281 -0.24 4.04 -12.51
C ARG A 281 -0.27 2.56 -12.06
N PRO A 282 -0.26 2.26 -10.75
CA PRO A 282 -0.40 0.89 -10.28
C PRO A 282 -1.78 0.34 -10.68
N ARG A 283 -1.81 -0.94 -11.02
CA ARG A 283 -3.00 -1.66 -11.48
C ARG A 283 -3.42 -2.76 -10.52
N PHE A 284 -2.52 -3.19 -9.64
CA PHE A 284 -2.79 -4.28 -8.73
C PHE A 284 -2.55 -3.83 -7.30
N VAL A 285 -3.35 -4.37 -6.40
CA VAL A 285 -3.16 -4.23 -4.96
C VAL A 285 -2.91 -5.60 -4.34
N ALA A 286 -1.89 -5.71 -3.48
CA ALA A 286 -1.85 -6.76 -2.48
C ALA A 286 -2.52 -6.23 -1.21
N TYR A 287 -3.50 -6.95 -0.67
CA TYR A 287 -4.17 -6.49 0.55
C TYR A 287 -3.26 -6.69 1.77
N PRO A 288 -3.03 -5.66 2.61
CA PRO A 288 -2.23 -5.78 3.83
C PRO A 288 -2.68 -6.98 4.68
N SER A 289 -1.72 -7.82 5.08
CA SER A 289 -1.98 -9.07 5.83
C SER A 289 -2.95 -10.07 5.17
N GLY A 290 -3.32 -9.85 3.90
CA GLY A 290 -4.36 -10.62 3.21
C GLY A 290 -5.79 -10.37 3.69
N ILE A 291 -6.01 -9.31 4.49
CA ILE A 291 -7.33 -8.97 5.06
C ILE A 291 -8.05 -8.03 4.10
N TYR A 292 -9.24 -8.43 3.67
CA TYR A 292 -10.09 -7.66 2.76
C TYR A 292 -11.56 -8.09 2.89
N ASP A 293 -12.44 -7.22 2.43
CA ASP A 293 -13.85 -7.51 2.20
C ASP A 293 -14.32 -6.93 0.86
N GLN A 294 -15.61 -7.10 0.55
CA GLN A 294 -16.19 -6.59 -0.69
C GLN A 294 -16.08 -5.06 -0.80
N ARG A 295 -16.18 -4.34 0.33
CA ARG A 295 -16.08 -2.88 0.37
C ARG A 295 -14.68 -2.45 -0.05
N VAL A 296 -13.64 -3.04 0.55
CA VAL A 296 -12.24 -2.78 0.19
C VAL A 296 -12.00 -3.04 -1.30
N ALA A 297 -12.41 -4.21 -1.80
CA ALA A 297 -12.26 -4.54 -3.23
C ALA A 297 -12.96 -3.51 -4.14
N GLN A 298 -14.16 -3.05 -3.78
CA GLN A 298 -14.91 -2.05 -4.54
C GLN A 298 -14.20 -0.69 -4.59
N PHE A 299 -13.58 -0.25 -3.50
CA PHE A 299 -12.83 1.01 -3.50
C PHE A 299 -11.65 0.96 -4.48
N PHE A 300 -10.84 -0.09 -4.45
CA PHE A 300 -9.75 -0.27 -5.42
C PHE A 300 -10.28 -0.37 -6.86
N ALA A 301 -11.34 -1.14 -7.09
CA ALA A 301 -11.97 -1.24 -8.42
C ALA A 301 -12.47 0.13 -8.93
N SER A 302 -13.09 0.93 -8.05
CA SER A 302 -13.60 2.26 -8.40
C SER A 302 -12.49 3.26 -8.72
N ASP A 303 -11.32 3.11 -8.11
CA ASP A 303 -10.11 3.88 -8.44
C ASP A 303 -9.37 3.34 -9.67
N GLY A 304 -9.91 2.33 -10.36
CA GLY A 304 -9.36 1.83 -11.62
C GLY A 304 -8.18 0.87 -11.45
N TYR A 305 -8.04 0.24 -10.28
CA TYR A 305 -7.27 -0.99 -10.15
C TYR A 305 -7.94 -2.10 -10.97
N TRP A 306 -7.12 -3.01 -11.46
CA TRP A 306 -7.50 -4.08 -12.35
C TRP A 306 -7.70 -5.40 -11.61
N GLY A 307 -7.03 -5.57 -10.48
CA GLY A 307 -7.17 -6.73 -9.64
C GLY A 307 -6.55 -6.55 -8.27
N GLY A 308 -6.82 -7.53 -7.44
CA GLY A 308 -6.40 -7.61 -6.05
C GLY A 308 -5.87 -9.00 -5.78
N ILE A 309 -4.77 -9.08 -5.05
CA ILE A 309 -4.10 -10.32 -4.75
C ILE A 309 -4.09 -10.58 -3.24
N THR A 310 -4.34 -11.83 -2.88
CA THR A 310 -4.66 -12.25 -1.52
C THR A 310 -3.57 -13.16 -0.94
N THR A 311 -3.72 -13.57 0.32
CA THR A 311 -2.91 -14.63 0.92
C THR A 311 -3.61 -16.00 0.87
N ARG A 312 -4.73 -16.13 0.13
CA ARG A 312 -5.41 -17.41 -0.04
C ARG A 312 -4.50 -18.34 -0.84
N GLN A 313 -4.22 -19.50 -0.27
CA GLN A 313 -3.33 -20.47 -0.90
C GLN A 313 -3.98 -20.99 -2.19
N GLY A 314 -3.28 -20.88 -3.32
CA GLY A 314 -3.71 -21.49 -4.59
C GLY A 314 -3.02 -20.98 -5.84
N SER A 315 -3.24 -21.69 -6.93
CA SER A 315 -2.63 -21.43 -8.24
C SER A 315 -3.64 -21.36 -9.38
N VAL A 316 -4.94 -21.46 -9.09
CA VAL A 316 -6.01 -21.38 -10.10
C VAL A 316 -6.62 -20.00 -10.00
N GLN A 317 -6.38 -19.20 -11.03
CA GLN A 317 -6.86 -17.83 -11.15
C GLN A 317 -8.08 -17.80 -12.05
N ARG A 318 -9.06 -16.95 -11.74
CA ARG A 318 -10.34 -16.92 -12.44
C ARG A 318 -10.73 -15.52 -12.86
N SER A 319 -11.39 -15.40 -14.01
CA SER A 319 -11.83 -14.11 -14.57
C SER A 319 -12.99 -13.48 -13.80
N ASP A 320 -13.75 -14.27 -13.03
CA ASP A 320 -14.84 -13.79 -12.16
C ASP A 320 -14.37 -13.33 -10.78
N ASP A 321 -13.10 -13.58 -10.43
CA ASP A 321 -12.49 -13.30 -9.11
C ASP A 321 -11.20 -12.47 -9.22
N LEU A 322 -11.15 -11.49 -10.13
CA LEU A 322 -9.93 -10.69 -10.39
C LEU A 322 -9.43 -9.89 -9.17
N PHE A 323 -10.29 -9.63 -8.19
CA PHE A 323 -9.93 -8.98 -6.93
C PHE A 323 -9.58 -9.96 -5.80
N GLU A 324 -9.54 -11.25 -6.09
CA GLU A 324 -9.24 -12.31 -5.13
C GLU A 324 -8.20 -13.32 -5.67
N LEU A 325 -7.23 -12.83 -6.46
CA LEU A 325 -6.17 -13.67 -7.01
C LEU A 325 -5.42 -14.41 -5.88
N GLN A 326 -5.19 -15.69 -6.09
CA GLN A 326 -4.61 -16.60 -5.10
C GLN A 326 -3.09 -16.63 -5.23
N ARG A 327 -2.40 -16.88 -4.11
CA ARG A 327 -0.93 -16.97 -4.07
C ARG A 327 -0.47 -18.25 -3.41
N LEU A 328 0.79 -18.59 -3.62
CA LEU A 328 1.50 -19.62 -2.90
C LEU A 328 2.49 -18.96 -1.95
N ARG A 329 2.24 -19.05 -0.65
CA ARG A 329 3.17 -18.55 0.37
C ARG A 329 4.49 -19.32 0.30
N VAL A 330 5.58 -18.60 0.09
CA VAL A 330 6.93 -19.14 0.28
C VAL A 330 7.39 -18.79 1.69
N ARG A 331 7.83 -19.79 2.44
CA ARG A 331 8.32 -19.63 3.81
C ARG A 331 9.83 -19.62 3.82
N GLY A 332 10.43 -19.09 4.88
CA GLY A 332 11.87 -19.14 5.09
C GLY A 332 12.48 -20.53 5.13
N THR A 333 11.65 -21.55 5.39
CA THR A 333 12.05 -22.96 5.39
C THR A 333 11.72 -23.70 4.10
N THR A 334 11.09 -23.06 3.10
CA THR A 334 10.65 -23.73 1.87
C THR A 334 11.84 -24.23 1.07
N THR A 335 12.10 -25.52 1.16
CA THR A 335 13.09 -26.26 0.38
C THR A 335 12.72 -26.32 -1.10
N ILE A 336 13.61 -26.83 -1.96
CA ILE A 336 13.33 -27.00 -3.39
C ILE A 336 12.25 -28.06 -3.60
N GLU A 337 12.26 -29.12 -2.80
CA GLU A 337 11.25 -30.16 -2.80
C GLU A 337 9.87 -29.59 -2.42
N GLU A 338 9.79 -28.78 -1.36
CA GLU A 338 8.55 -28.12 -0.96
C GLU A 338 8.10 -27.08 -1.99
N LEU A 339 9.02 -26.36 -2.64
CA LEU A 339 8.68 -25.46 -3.75
C LEU A 339 8.06 -26.24 -4.93
N ALA A 340 8.64 -27.39 -5.28
CA ALA A 340 8.10 -28.25 -6.33
C ALA A 340 6.69 -28.75 -5.98
N GLU A 341 6.47 -29.15 -4.73
CA GLU A 341 5.15 -29.55 -4.22
C GLU A 341 4.14 -28.40 -4.26
N LEU A 342 4.54 -27.20 -3.83
CA LEU A 342 3.72 -25.99 -3.89
C LEU A 342 3.27 -25.68 -5.32
N LEU A 343 4.19 -25.76 -6.28
CA LEU A 343 3.93 -25.48 -7.69
C LEU A 343 3.05 -26.54 -8.36
N ALA A 344 3.10 -27.78 -7.87
CA ALA A 344 2.27 -28.89 -8.33
C ALA A 344 0.88 -28.93 -7.68
N TRP A 345 0.68 -28.21 -6.57
CA TRP A 345 -0.55 -28.27 -5.79
C TRP A 345 -1.77 -27.80 -6.57
N ASP A 346 -2.85 -28.58 -6.53
CA ASP A 346 -4.06 -28.34 -7.31
C ASP A 346 -5.23 -27.74 -6.53
N GLY A 347 -5.03 -27.42 -5.25
CA GLY A 347 -6.08 -26.88 -4.39
C GLY A 347 -6.92 -27.95 -3.70
N THR A 348 -6.66 -29.24 -3.91
CA THR A 348 -7.34 -30.29 -3.14
C THR A 348 -6.64 -30.48 -1.78
N GLU A 349 -7.34 -30.14 -0.71
CA GLU A 349 -7.00 -30.64 0.62
C GLU A 349 -7.28 -32.15 0.63
N GLY A 350 -6.26 -32.94 0.96
CA GLY A 350 -6.39 -34.39 1.18
C GLY A 350 -6.92 -34.73 2.56
#